data_AF-A0A939A9T2-F1
#
_entry.id   AF-A0A939A9T2-F1
#
_cell.length_a   1.000
_cell.length_b   1.000
_cell.length_c   1.000
_cell.angle_alpha   90.00
_cell.angle_beta   90.00
_cell.angle_gamma   90.00
#
_symmetry.space_group_name_H-M   'P 1'
#
loop_
_entity.id
_entity.type
_entity.pdbx_description
1 polymer ?
#
loop_
_entity_poly.entity_id
_entity_poly.type
_entity_poly.pdbx_seq_one_letter_code
_entity_poly.pdbx_strand_id
1 'polypeptide(L)'
;MPGRPLSIAEKVDLSTALEDLFSVPRIDLVSLPDADPFLALEIVKGELLHAADETFEAEYQLYIMRRADEFRHYREETLKQTLGF
;
A
#
# COMPACT_ATOMS: atom_id res chain seq x y z
N MET A 1 2.81 16.04 1.31
CA MET A 1 1.47 15.68 0.77
C MET A 1 1.59 14.32 0.11
N PRO A 2 0.58 13.43 0.14
CA PRO A 2 0.61 12.28 -0.73
C PRO A 2 0.57 12.78 -2.19
N GLY A 3 1.25 12.07 -3.09
CA GLY A 3 1.27 12.40 -4.52
C GLY A 3 -0.15 12.47 -5.10
N ARG A 4 -0.27 13.08 -6.30
CA ARG A 4 -1.54 13.15 -7.04
C ARG A 4 -2.17 11.75 -7.13
N PRO A 5 -3.49 11.61 -6.84
CA PRO A 5 -4.19 10.35 -7.09
C PRO A 5 -4.11 9.99 -8.58
N LEU A 6 -3.79 8.73 -8.87
CA LEU A 6 -3.82 8.21 -10.23
C LEU A 6 -5.28 7.98 -10.65
N SER A 7 -5.63 8.46 -11.84
CA SER A 7 -6.87 8.08 -12.51
C SER A 7 -6.87 6.58 -12.85
N ILE A 8 -8.05 6.04 -13.15
CA ILE A 8 -8.18 4.63 -13.54
C ILE A 8 -7.33 4.32 -14.77
N ALA A 9 -7.33 5.20 -15.78
CA ALA A 9 -6.53 5.04 -16.98
C ALA A 9 -5.02 5.01 -16.65
N GLU A 10 -4.54 5.94 -15.82
CA GLU A 10 -3.13 5.96 -15.40
C GLU A 10 -2.73 4.69 -14.63
N LYS A 11 -3.63 4.12 -13.82
CA LYS A 11 -3.38 2.84 -13.12
C LYS A 11 -3.27 1.68 -14.11
N VAL A 12 -4.13 1.62 -15.14
CA VAL A 12 -4.06 0.58 -16.17
C VAL A 12 -2.77 0.68 -16.99
N ASP A 13 -2.43 1.89 -17.43
CA ASP A 13 -1.23 2.14 -18.23
C ASP A 13 0.04 1.79 -17.43
N LEU A 14 0.10 2.21 -16.17
CA LEU A 14 1.22 1.87 -15.28
C LEU A 14 1.32 0.37 -15.03
N SER A 15 0.19 -0.32 -14.84
CA SER A 15 0.18 -1.77 -14.61
C SER A 15 0.75 -2.52 -15.81
N THR A 16 0.31 -2.15 -17.02
CA THR A 16 0.80 -2.73 -18.28
C THR A 16 2.30 -2.49 -18.45
N ALA A 17 2.77 -1.26 -18.19
CA ALA A 17 4.18 -0.92 -18.31
C ALA A 17 5.07 -1.71 -17.33
N LEU A 18 4.58 -1.98 -16.12
CA LEU A 18 5.30 -2.79 -15.13
C LEU A 18 5.28 -4.28 -15.48
N GLU A 19 4.18 -4.81 -16.01
CA GLU A 19 4.09 -6.19 -16.51
C GLU A 19 5.14 -6.44 -17.61
N ASP A 20 5.26 -5.50 -18.56
CA ASP A 20 6.28 -5.54 -19.60
C ASP A 20 7.69 -5.44 -19.02
N LEU A 21 7.93 -4.48 -18.11
CA LEU A 21 9.24 -4.24 -17.47
C LEU A 21 9.74 -5.48 -16.71
N PHE A 22 8.87 -6.12 -15.94
CA PHE A 22 9.21 -7.31 -15.16
C PHE A 22 9.06 -8.61 -15.96
N SER A 23 8.54 -8.55 -17.20
CA SER A 23 8.27 -9.71 -18.04
C SER A 23 7.40 -10.76 -17.34
N VAL A 24 6.35 -10.30 -16.64
CA VAL A 24 5.41 -11.14 -15.90
C VAL A 24 4.03 -11.07 -16.53
N PRO A 25 3.23 -12.15 -16.45
CA PRO A 25 1.92 -12.18 -17.08
C PRO A 25 0.89 -11.27 -16.39
N ARG A 26 1.12 -10.89 -15.13
CA ARG A 26 0.21 -10.06 -14.36
C ARG A 26 0.88 -9.40 -13.16
N ILE A 27 0.51 -8.16 -12.87
CA ILE A 27 0.74 -7.53 -11.57
C ILE A 27 -0.57 -7.11 -10.89
N ASP A 28 -0.51 -6.94 -9.57
CA ASP A 28 -1.53 -6.21 -8.81
C ASP A 28 -0.96 -4.88 -8.37
N LEU A 29 -1.56 -3.77 -8.82
CA LEU A 29 -1.10 -2.42 -8.54
C LEU A 29 -1.94 -1.80 -7.42
N VAL A 30 -1.31 -1.60 -6.26
CA VAL A 30 -1.92 -0.94 -5.10
C VAL A 30 -1.35 0.47 -4.93
N SER A 31 -2.25 1.46 -4.89
CA SER A 31 -1.95 2.85 -4.54
C SER A 31 -2.08 3.04 -3.03
N LEU A 32 -0.98 3.34 -2.33
CA LEU A 32 -0.96 3.45 -0.86
C LEU A 32 -2.00 4.43 -0.28
N PRO A 33 -2.28 5.61 -0.90
CA PRO A 33 -3.36 6.49 -0.43
C PRO A 33 -4.77 5.88 -0.50
N ASP A 34 -4.99 4.90 -1.38
CA ASP A 34 -6.27 4.24 -1.58
C ASP A 34 -6.37 2.91 -0.80
N ALA A 35 -5.26 2.43 -0.23
CA ALA A 35 -5.18 1.18 0.51
C ALA A 35 -5.75 1.33 1.92
N ASP A 36 -6.34 0.25 2.44
CA ASP A 36 -6.66 0.23 3.86
C ASP A 36 -5.37 0.26 4.71
N PRO A 37 -5.40 0.80 5.93
CA PRO A 37 -4.20 0.98 6.74
C PRO A 37 -3.40 -0.31 7.00
N PHE A 38 -4.06 -1.47 7.05
CA PHE A 38 -3.39 -2.75 7.29
C PHE A 38 -2.76 -3.30 6.02
N LEU A 39 -3.41 -3.18 4.86
CA LEU A 39 -2.76 -3.51 3.58
C LEU A 39 -1.55 -2.60 3.33
N ALA A 40 -1.67 -1.31 3.61
CA ALA A 40 -0.54 -0.38 3.53
C ALA A 40 0.62 -0.80 4.46
N LEU A 41 0.32 -1.27 5.69
CA LEU A 41 1.32 -1.79 6.61
C LEU A 41 2.01 -3.06 6.07
N GLU A 42 1.27 -3.98 5.44
CA GLU A 42 1.86 -5.16 4.81
C GLU A 42 2.79 -4.79 3.64
N ILE A 43 2.45 -3.75 2.86
CA ILE A 43 3.32 -3.23 1.80
C ILE A 43 4.63 -2.68 2.38
N VAL A 44 4.57 -1.91 3.48
CA VAL A 44 5.75 -1.37 4.17
C VAL A 44 6.69 -2.47 4.69
N LYS A 45 6.16 -3.64 5.04
CA LYS A 45 6.97 -4.82 5.44
C LYS A 45 7.61 -5.56 4.27
N GLY A 46 7.23 -5.23 3.04
CA GLY A 46 7.77 -5.83 1.82
C GLY A 46 9.17 -5.33 1.48
N GLU A 47 9.52 -5.43 0.21
CA GLU A 47 10.81 -5.00 -0.31
C GLU A 47 10.69 -3.66 -1.06
N LEU A 48 11.56 -2.71 -0.72
CA LEU A 48 11.64 -1.42 -1.41
C LEU A 48 12.46 -1.56 -2.70
N LEU A 49 11.81 -1.42 -3.84
CA LEU A 49 12.48 -1.48 -5.15
C LEU A 49 13.01 -0.12 -5.63
N HIS A 50 12.35 0.98 -5.26
CA HIS A 50 12.72 2.32 -5.70
C HIS A 50 12.22 3.42 -4.75
N ALA A 51 13.08 4.40 -4.47
CA ALA A 51 12.75 5.64 -3.78
C ALA A 51 13.43 6.82 -4.49
N ALA A 52 12.64 7.78 -4.96
CA ALA A 52 13.18 9.01 -5.54
C ALA A 52 13.72 9.98 -4.47
N ASP A 53 13.14 9.93 -3.27
CA ASP A 53 13.55 10.67 -2.08
C ASP A 53 13.44 9.71 -0.88
N GLU A 54 14.59 9.25 -0.39
CA GLU A 54 14.68 8.29 0.73
C GLU A 54 14.17 8.88 2.05
N THR A 55 14.28 10.20 2.24
CA THR A 55 13.78 10.85 3.46
C THR A 55 12.27 10.85 3.46
N PHE A 56 11.66 11.27 2.36
CA PHE A 56 10.21 11.23 2.21
C PHE A 56 9.66 9.80 2.31
N GLU A 57 10.36 8.83 1.72
CA GLU A 57 10.00 7.42 1.76
C GLU A 57 9.92 6.90 3.21
N ALA A 58 10.98 7.10 4.00
CA ALA A 58 11.00 6.74 5.42
C ALA A 58 9.94 7.53 6.23
N GLU A 59 9.81 8.82 5.93
CA GLU A 59 8.70 9.74 6.25
C GLU A 59 7.34 9.02 6.24
N TYR A 60 7.05 8.49 5.07
CA TYR A 60 5.77 7.92 4.71
C TYR A 60 5.56 6.51 5.30
N GLN A 61 6.61 5.69 5.38
CA GLN A 61 6.55 4.41 6.08
C GLN A 61 6.16 4.61 7.56
N LEU A 62 6.82 5.54 8.27
CA LEU A 62 6.50 5.83 9.68
C LEU A 62 5.07 6.34 9.85
N TYR A 63 4.59 7.17 8.91
CA TYR A 63 3.20 7.61 8.89
C TYR A 63 2.22 6.43 8.77
N ILE A 64 2.47 5.49 7.85
CA ILE A 64 1.64 4.29 7.66
C ILE A 64 1.64 3.42 8.91
N MET A 65 2.82 3.17 9.50
CA MET A 65 2.95 2.36 10.72
C MET A 65 2.13 2.94 11.87
N ARG A 66 2.21 4.26 12.08
CA ARG A 66 1.39 4.95 13.10
C ARG A 66 -0.10 4.81 12.80
N ARG A 67 -0.51 5.04 11.55
CA ARG A 67 -1.91 4.95 11.16
C ARG A 67 -2.47 3.53 11.37
N ALA A 68 -1.71 2.49 11.08
CA ALA A 68 -2.13 1.12 11.33
C ALA A 68 -2.25 0.82 12.83
N ASP A 69 -1.34 1.36 13.66
CA ASP A 69 -1.38 1.24 15.11
C ASP A 69 -2.67 1.86 15.70
N GLU A 70 -3.05 3.05 15.23
CA GLU A 70 -4.28 3.75 15.62
C GLU A 70 -5.55 2.90 15.39
N PHE A 71 -5.56 2.04 14.37
CA PHE A 71 -6.71 1.18 14.05
C PHE A 71 -6.61 -0.24 14.61
N ARG A 72 -5.52 -0.61 15.33
CA ARG A 72 -5.27 -2.00 15.76
C ARG A 72 -6.44 -2.59 16.54
N HIS A 73 -6.98 -1.83 17.49
CA HIS A 73 -8.07 -2.30 18.34
C HIS A 73 -9.33 -2.68 17.52
N TYR A 74 -9.74 -1.81 16.59
CA TYR A 74 -10.89 -2.08 15.72
C TYR A 74 -10.70 -3.32 14.84
N ARG A 75 -9.46 -3.57 14.40
CA ARG A 75 -9.13 -4.76 13.60
C ARG A 75 -9.27 -6.05 14.42
N GLU A 76 -8.80 -6.05 15.66
CA GLU A 76 -8.94 -7.18 16.57
C GLU A 76 -10.41 -7.49 16.88
N GLU A 77 -11.22 -6.46 17.12
CA GLU A 77 -12.66 -6.62 17.35
C GLU A 77 -13.39 -7.19 16.13
N THR A 78 -13.10 -6.66 14.94
CA THR A 78 -13.67 -7.14 13.67
C THR A 78 -13.32 -8.61 13.45
N LEU A 79 -12.07 -8.98 13.73
CA LEU A 79 -11.59 -10.35 13.56
C LEU A 79 -12.28 -11.32 14.52
N LYS A 80 -12.46 -10.94 15.78
CA LYS A 80 -13.22 -11.72 16.79
C LYS A 80 -14.65 -11.97 16.34
N GLN A 81 -15.33 -10.91 15.89
CA GLN A 81 -16.70 -11.02 15.37
C GLN A 81 -16.81 -11.91 14.13
N THR A 82 -15.83 -11.82 13.23
CA THR A 82 -15.82 -12.61 11.99
C THR A 82 -15.50 -14.09 12.24
N LEU A 83 -14.57 -14.38 13.15
CA LEU A 83 -14.13 -15.75 13.47
C LEU A 83 -14.97 -16.42 14.57
N GLY A 84 -15.84 -15.69 15.26
CA GLY A 84 -16.82 -16.23 16.19
C GLY A 84 -16.30 -16.59 17.59
N PHE A 85 -15.30 -15.86 18.11
CA PHE A 85 -14.79 -16.01 19.49
C PHE A 85 -14.92 -14.71 20.29
#